data_AF-A0A2H6FCD5-F1
#
_entry.id   AF-A0A2H6FCD5-F1
#
_cell.length_a   1.000
_cell.length_b   1.000
_cell.length_c   1.000
_cell.angle_alpha   90.00
_cell.angle_beta   90.00
_cell.angle_gamma   90.00
#
_symmetry.space_group_name_H-M   'P 1'
#
loop_
_entity.id
_entity.type
_entity.pdbx_description
1 polymer ?
#
loop_
_entity_poly.entity_id
_entity_poly.type
_entity_poly.pdbx_seq_one_letter_code
_entity_poly.pdbx_strand_id
1 'polypeptide(L)'
;MLVGFNTNIPYKGKVYHVQTEDTGESAIIISLLYLKGAILASKKTSYDHLIGEPDIKSRVRELMKEQHKALIKALIHGRISVDSDVSESVLDKRASCEIKKYKSLDDILIDYIIERAGER
;
A
#
# COMPACT_ATOMS: atom_id res chain seq x y z
N MET A 1 18.08 -6.63 -2.52
CA MET A 1 17.18 -5.52 -2.86
C MET A 1 16.28 -5.93 -4.02
N LEU A 2 14.97 -5.90 -3.83
CA LEU A 2 13.95 -6.16 -4.85
C LEU A 2 13.54 -4.85 -5.53
N VAL A 3 12.98 -4.96 -6.73
CA VAL A 3 12.45 -3.80 -7.46
C VAL A 3 11.25 -3.25 -6.69
N GLY A 4 11.27 -1.95 -6.41
CA GLY A 4 10.19 -1.24 -5.73
C GLY A 4 8.95 -1.07 -6.60
N PHE A 5 7.81 -0.84 -5.96
CA PHE A 5 6.56 -0.48 -6.64
C PHE A 5 6.37 1.03 -6.64
N ASN A 6 6.05 1.57 -7.81
CA ASN A 6 5.74 2.98 -7.97
C ASN A 6 4.43 3.13 -8.74
N THR A 7 3.47 3.89 -8.20
CA THR A 7 2.18 4.09 -8.88
C THR A 7 1.63 5.48 -8.62
N ASN A 8 1.25 6.16 -9.71
CA ASN A 8 0.52 7.42 -9.69
C ASN A 8 -0.99 7.15 -9.75
N ILE A 9 -1.73 7.75 -8.83
CA ILE A 9 -3.16 7.50 -8.65
C ILE A 9 -3.92 8.82 -8.73
N PRO A 10 -4.65 9.07 -9.82
CA PRO A 10 -5.56 10.20 -9.89
C PRO A 10 -6.79 9.90 -9.03
N TYR A 11 -7.03 10.71 -7.99
CA TYR A 11 -8.18 10.56 -7.10
C TYR A 11 -8.66 11.94 -6.63
N LYS A 12 -9.98 12.21 -6.71
CA LYS A 12 -10.60 13.50 -6.33
C LYS A 12 -9.88 14.75 -6.89
N GLY A 13 -9.46 14.69 -8.16
CA GLY A 13 -8.77 15.81 -8.83
C GLY A 13 -7.33 16.08 -8.36
N LYS A 14 -6.78 15.21 -7.52
CA LYS A 14 -5.39 15.24 -7.02
C LYS A 14 -4.65 14.00 -7.55
N VAL A 15 -3.35 14.10 -7.79
CA VAL A 15 -2.50 12.95 -8.18
C VAL A 15 -1.65 12.55 -6.99
N TYR A 16 -1.94 11.37 -6.46
CA TYR A 16 -1.19 10.78 -5.37
C TYR A 16 -0.10 9.87 -5.93
N HIS A 17 1.04 9.80 -5.24
CA HIS A 17 2.15 8.95 -5.64
C HIS A 17 2.39 7.94 -4.51
N VAL A 18 2.26 6.66 -4.83
CA VAL A 18 2.55 5.57 -3.90
C VAL A 18 3.86 4.94 -4.29
N GLN A 19 4.81 4.92 -3.37
CA GLN A 19 6.10 4.27 -3.53
C GLN A 19 6.24 3.17 -2.47
N THR A 20 6.79 2.02 -2.83
CA THR A 20 7.05 0.92 -1.90
C THR A 20 8.38 0.28 -2.21
N GLU A 21 9.28 0.28 -1.24
CA GLU A 21 10.65 -0.20 -1.40
C GLU A 21 11.03 -1.16 -0.28
N ASP A 22 11.99 -2.01 -0.62
CA ASP A 22 12.65 -2.97 0.26
C ASP A 22 14.02 -2.40 0.62
N THR A 23 14.31 -2.27 1.92
CA THR A 23 15.62 -1.77 2.40
C THR A 23 16.72 -2.82 2.27
N GLY A 24 16.39 -4.11 2.15
CA GLY A 24 17.33 -5.22 1.99
C GLY A 24 18.14 -5.53 3.23
N GLU A 25 18.91 -4.57 3.73
CA GLU A 25 19.81 -4.70 4.88
C GLU A 25 19.06 -4.81 6.21
N SER A 26 18.03 -3.98 6.39
CA SER A 26 17.25 -3.97 7.64
C SER A 26 16.03 -4.89 7.62
N ALA A 27 15.84 -5.66 6.54
CA ALA A 27 14.66 -6.50 6.32
C ALA A 27 13.31 -5.78 6.56
N ILE A 28 13.21 -4.53 6.08
CA ILE A 28 12.02 -3.68 6.22
C ILE A 28 11.49 -3.30 4.84
N ILE A 29 10.17 -3.38 4.69
CA ILE A 29 9.41 -2.83 3.57
C ILE A 29 8.84 -1.47 3.98
N ILE A 30 9.17 -0.43 3.22
CA ILE A 30 8.73 0.94 3.46
C ILE A 30 7.77 1.33 2.32
N SER A 31 6.55 1.74 2.67
CA SER A 31 5.60 2.34 1.72
C SER A 31 5.31 3.79 2.09
N LEU A 32 5.33 4.66 1.10
CA LEU A 32 5.14 6.10 1.26
C LEU A 32 4.03 6.57 0.30
N LEU A 33 3.12 7.37 0.83
CA LEU A 33 2.11 8.09 0.07
C LEU A 33 2.52 9.55 -0.01
N TYR A 34 2.68 10.06 -1.22
CA TYR A 34 2.94 11.45 -1.47
C TYR A 34 1.77 12.14 -2.15
N LEU A 35 1.64 13.44 -1.87
CA LEU A 35 0.88 14.36 -2.66
C LEU A 35 1.68 15.66 -2.82
N LYS A 36 1.98 16.03 -4.07
CA LYS A 36 2.73 17.27 -4.39
C LYS A 36 4.03 17.43 -3.57
N GLY A 37 4.72 16.32 -3.28
CA GLY A 37 5.97 16.30 -2.51
C GLY A 37 5.80 16.21 -0.99
N ALA A 38 4.58 16.33 -0.44
CA ALA A 38 4.31 16.09 0.97
C ALA A 38 4.00 14.61 1.24
N ILE A 39 4.55 14.05 2.32
CA ILE A 39 4.22 12.69 2.77
C ILE A 39 2.90 12.76 3.54
N LEU A 40 1.89 12.05 3.06
CA LEU A 40 0.58 11.96 3.70
C LEU A 40 0.45 10.73 4.61
N ALA A 41 1.12 9.65 4.26
CA ALA A 41 1.13 8.43 5.04
C ALA A 41 2.44 7.67 4.81
N SER A 42 2.89 6.97 5.85
CA SER A 42 3.99 6.02 5.76
C SER A 42 3.60 4.72 6.43
N LYS A 43 4.07 3.60 5.89
CA LYS A 43 3.93 2.29 6.51
C LYS A 43 5.26 1.57 6.44
N LYS A 44 5.68 1.00 7.57
CA LYS A 44 6.88 0.19 7.69
C LYS A 44 6.48 -1.18 8.20
N THR A 45 6.96 -2.24 7.56
CA THR A 45 6.71 -3.62 7.98
C THR A 45 8.03 -4.36 7.94
N SER A 46 8.43 -4.95 9.07
CA SER A 46 9.58 -5.84 9.11
C SER A 46 9.20 -7.23 8.62
N TYR A 47 10.11 -7.88 7.90
CA TYR A 47 9.97 -9.26 7.45
C TYR A 47 11.08 -10.16 8.00
N ASP A 48 11.65 -9.81 9.15
CA ASP A 48 12.72 -10.56 9.83
C ASP A 48 12.38 -12.05 10.01
N HIS A 49 11.10 -12.36 10.22
CA HIS A 49 10.59 -13.71 10.38
C HIS A 49 10.71 -14.59 9.12
N LEU A 50 10.86 -13.99 7.94
CA LEU A 50 11.05 -14.71 6.67
C LEU A 50 12.54 -14.95 6.35
N ILE A 51 13.45 -14.41 7.17
CA ILE A 51 14.89 -14.60 6.99
C ILE A 51 15.23 -16.08 7.22
N GLY A 52 15.73 -16.74 6.18
CA GLY A 52 16.10 -18.16 6.21
C GLY A 52 15.14 -19.08 5.45
N GLU A 53 14.01 -18.57 4.96
CA GLU A 53 13.13 -19.34 4.08
C GLU A 53 13.71 -19.43 2.65
N PRO A 54 13.52 -20.58 1.95
CA PRO A 54 14.05 -20.77 0.60
C PRO A 54 13.43 -19.79 -0.43
N ASP A 55 12.19 -19.33 -0.19
CA ASP A 55 11.42 -18.47 -1.09
C ASP A 55 11.27 -17.02 -0.60
N ILE A 56 12.19 -16.56 0.25
CA ILE A 56 12.15 -15.21 0.87
C ILE A 56 11.88 -14.10 -0.15
N LYS A 57 12.53 -14.14 -1.33
CA LYS A 57 12.38 -13.09 -2.36
C LYS A 57 10.96 -13.01 -2.90
N SER A 58 10.35 -14.16 -3.17
CA SER A 58 8.98 -14.25 -3.66
C SER A 58 8.01 -13.74 -2.60
N ARG A 59 8.23 -14.14 -1.34
CA ARG A 59 7.35 -13.77 -0.23
C ARG A 59 7.44 -12.29 0.13
N VAL A 60 8.64 -11.72 0.13
CA VAL A 60 8.86 -10.27 0.32
C VAL A 60 8.19 -9.49 -0.82
N ARG A 61 8.28 -9.95 -2.07
CA ARG A 61 7.60 -9.29 -3.20
C ARG A 61 6.08 -9.31 -3.04
N GLU A 62 5.51 -10.41 -2.57
CA GLU A 62 4.07 -10.49 -2.27
C GLU A 62 3.67 -9.53 -1.14
N LEU A 63 4.43 -9.50 -0.04
CA LEU A 63 4.21 -8.56 1.06
C LEU A 63 4.29 -7.10 0.59
N MET A 64 5.27 -6.76 -0.24
CA MET A 64 5.40 -5.43 -0.84
C MET A 64 4.14 -5.08 -1.66
N LYS A 65 3.64 -6.00 -2.49
CA LYS A 65 2.44 -5.82 -3.29
C LYS A 65 1.18 -5.64 -2.43
N GLU A 66 1.05 -6.44 -1.37
CA GLU A 66 -0.05 -6.34 -0.41
C GLU A 66 -0.03 -5.01 0.34
N GLN A 67 1.13 -4.59 0.83
CA GLN A 67 1.31 -3.32 1.53
C GLN A 67 0.98 -2.14 0.62
N HIS A 68 1.46 -2.18 -0.61
CA HIS A 68 1.16 -1.18 -1.64
C HIS A 68 -0.34 -1.10 -1.92
N LYS A 69 -0.99 -2.24 -2.19
CA LYS A 69 -2.46 -2.34 -2.38
C LYS A 69 -3.24 -1.79 -1.19
N ALA A 70 -2.82 -2.12 0.03
CA ALA A 70 -3.51 -1.69 1.25
C ALA A 70 -3.49 -0.15 1.39
N LEU A 71 -2.38 0.48 1.03
CA LEU A 71 -2.20 1.92 1.13
C LEU A 71 -3.02 2.68 0.07
N ILE A 72 -3.11 2.12 -1.14
CA ILE A 72 -4.02 2.60 -2.19
C ILE A 72 -5.49 2.49 -1.76
N LYS A 73 -5.88 1.36 -1.20
CA LYS A 73 -7.25 1.17 -0.67
C LYS A 73 -7.56 2.14 0.46
N ALA A 74 -6.60 2.43 1.34
CA ALA A 74 -6.80 3.41 2.40
C ALA A 74 -7.04 4.82 1.84
N LEU A 75 -6.30 5.22 0.80
CA LEU A 75 -6.52 6.47 0.08
C LEU A 75 -7.94 6.54 -0.52
N ILE A 76 -8.37 5.50 -1.24
CA ILE A 76 -9.64 5.53 -2.00
C ILE A 76 -10.87 5.40 -1.09
N HIS A 77 -10.76 4.65 0.01
CA HIS A 77 -11.81 4.63 1.04
C HIS A 77 -11.89 5.95 1.84
N GLY A 78 -11.07 6.96 1.51
CA GLY A 78 -11.10 8.26 2.16
C GLY A 78 -10.54 8.26 3.59
N ARG A 79 -9.79 7.23 3.97
CA ARG A 79 -9.11 7.19 5.29
C ARG A 79 -7.90 8.12 5.33
N ILE A 80 -7.40 8.54 4.16
CA ILE A 80 -6.25 9.41 4.02
C ILE A 80 -6.62 10.53 3.06
N SER A 81 -6.71 11.76 3.58
CA SER A 81 -6.97 12.97 2.80
C SER A 81 -6.20 14.15 3.39
N VAL A 82 -5.93 15.16 2.57
CA VAL A 82 -5.29 16.40 3.05
C VAL A 82 -6.24 17.25 3.87
N ASP A 83 -7.54 17.11 3.61
CA ASP A 83 -8.60 17.91 4.23
C ASP A 83 -8.96 17.41 5.64
N SER A 84 -8.27 16.38 6.14
CA SER A 84 -8.39 15.86 7.50
C SER A 84 -7.15 16.23 8.31
N ASP A 85 -7.18 17.39 8.96
CA ASP A 85 -6.22 17.76 9.99
C ASP A 85 -6.31 16.75 11.16
N VAL A 86 -5.18 16.07 11.42
CA VAL A 86 -4.80 15.30 12.63
C VAL A 86 -5.84 14.33 13.24
N SER A 87 -5.55 13.03 13.14
CA SER A 87 -5.56 12.15 14.32
C SER A 87 -4.85 10.83 13.99
N GLU A 88 -3.64 10.69 14.51
CA GLU A 88 -3.09 9.37 14.76
C GLU A 88 -3.86 8.76 15.94
N SER A 89 -4.74 7.80 15.63
CA SER A 89 -5.14 6.67 16.47
C SER A 89 -6.42 6.05 15.93
N VAL A 90 -6.33 4.85 15.38
CA VAL A 90 -7.16 3.70 15.81
C VAL A 90 -6.62 2.44 15.15
N LEU A 91 -5.62 1.83 15.79
CA LEU A 91 -5.69 0.38 15.92
C LEU A 91 -6.80 0.10 16.93
N ASP A 92 -7.95 -0.37 16.47
CA ASP A 92 -8.78 -1.21 17.32
C ASP A 92 -9.33 -2.42 16.56
N LYS A 93 -9.40 -3.51 17.32
CA LYS A 93 -9.44 -4.90 16.92
C LYS A 93 -10.86 -5.32 16.53
N ARG A 94 -10.93 -6.43 15.77
CA ARG A 94 -12.07 -7.35 15.63
C ARG A 94 -13.38 -6.73 15.12
N ALA A 95 -13.64 -6.96 13.83
CA ALA A 95 -14.96 -7.35 13.39
C ALA A 95 -14.81 -8.45 12.34
N SER A 96 -15.13 -9.68 12.72
CA SER A 96 -15.61 -10.67 11.77
C SER A 96 -16.80 -10.05 11.06
N CYS A 97 -16.70 -9.85 9.76
CA CYS A 97 -17.87 -9.64 8.93
C CYS A 97 -17.59 -10.28 7.58
N GLU A 98 -18.09 -11.50 7.41
CA GLU A 98 -18.24 -12.14 6.11
C GLU A 98 -19.26 -11.34 5.29
N ILE A 99 -18.83 -10.22 4.73
CA ILE A 99 -19.59 -9.52 3.71
C ILE A 99 -19.06 -10.07 2.40
N LYS A 100 -19.88 -10.83 1.66
CA LYS A 100 -19.64 -11.11 0.24
C LYS A 100 -19.56 -9.77 -0.49
N LYS A 101 -18.36 -9.20 -0.52
CA LYS A 101 -18.09 -7.88 -1.07
C LYS A 101 -17.96 -8.07 -2.58
N TYR A 102 -19.06 -7.87 -3.30
CA TYR A 102 -18.96 -7.55 -4.72
C TYR A 102 -18.00 -6.37 -4.84
N LYS A 103 -16.92 -6.54 -5.61
CA LYS A 103 -15.91 -5.49 -5.81
C LYS A 103 -16.66 -4.23 -6.23
N SER A 104 -16.56 -3.15 -5.45
CA SER A 104 -17.12 -1.88 -5.90
C SER A 104 -16.42 -1.49 -7.21
N LEU A 105 -17.04 -0.64 -8.01
CA LEU A 105 -16.41 -0.13 -9.23
C LEU A 105 -15.02 0.46 -8.95
N ASP A 106 -14.84 1.04 -7.76
CA ASP A 106 -13.54 1.52 -7.27
C ASP A 106 -12.55 0.37 -7.03
N ASP A 107 -12.96 -0.74 -6.41
CA ASP A 107 -12.10 -1.93 -6.23
C ASP A 107 -11.67 -2.52 -7.59
N ILE A 108 -12.54 -2.49 -8.61
CA ILE A 108 -12.23 -2.95 -9.97
C ILE A 108 -11.22 -2.00 -10.66
N LEU A 109 -11.42 -0.69 -10.52
CA LEU A 109 -10.50 0.33 -11.02
C LEU A 109 -9.13 0.24 -10.35
N ILE A 110 -9.09 -0.07 -9.05
CA ILE A 110 -7.84 -0.28 -8.31
C ILE A 110 -7.09 -1.50 -8.85
N ASP A 111 -7.77 -2.65 -9.01
CA ASP A 111 -7.10 -3.83 -9.57
C ASP A 111 -6.61 -3.55 -11.00
N TYR A 112 -7.40 -2.83 -11.82
CA TYR A 112 -7.00 -2.44 -13.18
C TYR A 112 -5.78 -1.52 -13.22
N ILE A 113 -5.73 -0.51 -12.35
CA ILE A 113 -4.60 0.43 -12.26
C ILE A 113 -3.33 -0.32 -11.83
N ILE A 114 -3.45 -1.28 -10.93
CA ILE A 114 -2.30 -2.04 -10.40
C ILE A 114 -1.82 -3.10 -11.40
N GLU A 115 -2.73 -3.75 -12.12
CA GLU A 115 -2.35 -4.69 -13.19
C GLU A 115 -1.62 -3.98 -14.34
N ARG A 116 -2.04 -2.76 -14.71
CA ARG A 116 -1.37 -1.93 -15.72
C ARG A 116 -0.05 -1.32 -15.26
N ALA A 117 0.12 -1.06 -13.96
CA ALA A 117 1.35 -0.50 -13.41
C ALA A 117 2.51 -1.52 -13.32
N GLY A 118 2.22 -2.83 -13.39
CA GLY A 118 3.21 -3.91 -13.31
C GLY A 118 3.81 -4.37 -14.65
N GLU A 119 3.38 -3.80 -15.79
CA GLU A 119 3.81 -4.20 -17.14
C GLU A 119 4.95 -3.36 -17.74
N ARG A 120 5.77 -2.68 -16.92
CA ARG A 120 6.94 -1.93 -17.41
C ARG A 120 8.21 -2.27 -16.67
#